data_AF-A0A937QEX5-F1
#
_entry.id   AF-A0A937QEX5-F1
#
_cell.length_a   1.000
_cell.length_b   1.000
_cell.length_c   1.000
_cell.angle_alpha   90.00
_cell.angle_beta   90.00
_cell.angle_gamma   90.00
#
_symmetry.space_group_name_H-M   'P 1'
#
loop_
_entity.id
_entity.type
_entity.pdbx_description
1 polymer ?
#
loop_
_entity_poly.entity_id
_entity_poly.type
_entity_poly.pdbx_seq_one_letter_code
_entity_poly.pdbx_strand_id
1 'polypeptide(L)'
;MKTLILLNIDDQHMAEAEEWINKAIEADTRYGMMWHLGRDYALYAELNKRKSDQSKAKENLTKAIEILKECGADGWVEKYEKELAAIS
;
A
#
# COMPACT_ATOMS: atom_id res chain seq x y z
N MET A 1 -14.26 -0.31 5.26
CA MET A 1 -13.69 -1.64 5.53
C MET A 1 -12.19 -1.46 5.76
N LYS A 2 -11.83 -1.04 6.98
CA LYS A 2 -10.49 -0.59 7.36
C LYS A 2 -9.74 -1.81 7.93
N THR A 3 -8.55 -2.09 7.41
CA THR A 3 -7.40 -2.58 8.19
C THR A 3 -7.44 -4.02 8.76
N LEU A 4 -8.58 -4.71 8.79
CA LEU A 4 -8.70 -6.01 9.47
C LEU A 4 -8.10 -7.21 8.74
N ILE A 5 -7.84 -7.14 7.44
CA ILE A 5 -7.31 -8.29 6.69
C ILE A 5 -5.82 -8.49 6.96
N LEU A 6 -5.01 -7.43 7.13
CA LEU A 6 -3.57 -7.62 7.31
C LEU A 6 -3.15 -8.04 8.73
N LEU A 7 -3.89 -7.73 9.79
CA LEU A 7 -3.39 -7.98 11.16
C LEU A 7 -3.32 -9.46 11.55
N ASN A 8 -3.87 -10.38 10.76
CA ASN A 8 -3.98 -11.81 11.11
C ASN A 8 -3.51 -12.77 10.02
N ILE A 9 -2.77 -12.29 9.01
CA ILE A 9 -2.21 -13.13 7.96
C ILE A 9 -0.96 -13.80 8.50
N ASP A 10 -1.05 -15.11 8.72
CA ASP A 10 0.14 -15.98 8.76
C ASP A 10 0.77 -16.09 7.37
N ASP A 11 1.96 -16.66 7.26
CA ASP A 11 2.67 -16.79 5.98
C ASP A 11 1.84 -17.47 4.88
N GLN A 12 0.85 -18.31 5.24
CA GLN A 12 0.01 -19.03 4.29
C GLN A 12 -0.99 -18.11 3.58
N HIS A 13 -1.44 -17.03 4.22
CA HIS A 13 -2.42 -16.10 3.65
C HIS A 13 -1.78 -14.89 2.94
N MET A 14 -0.45 -14.77 2.95
CA MET A 14 0.24 -13.63 2.30
C MET A 14 0.07 -13.62 0.78
N ALA A 15 0.05 -14.79 0.14
CA ALA A 15 -0.17 -14.90 -1.30
C ALA A 15 -1.59 -14.48 -1.69
N GLU A 16 -2.59 -14.89 -0.91
CA GLU A 16 -3.98 -14.50 -1.14
C GLU A 16 -4.18 -12.98 -0.96
N ALA A 17 -3.58 -12.39 0.08
CA ALA A 17 -3.64 -10.95 0.26
C ALA A 17 -2.96 -10.18 -0.88
N GLU A 18 -1.83 -10.67 -1.38
CA GLU A 18 -1.19 -10.08 -2.56
C GLU A 18 -2.11 -10.13 -3.78
N GLU A 19 -2.80 -11.24 -4.00
CA GLU A 19 -3.78 -11.37 -5.09
C GLU A 19 -4.92 -10.35 -4.95
N TRP A 20 -5.49 -10.21 -3.75
CA TRP A 20 -6.55 -9.23 -3.49
C TRP A 20 -6.08 -7.78 -3.64
N ILE A 21 -4.87 -7.46 -3.20
CA ILE A 21 -4.26 -6.14 -3.37
C ILE A 21 -4.09 -5.83 -4.87
N ASN A 22 -3.57 -6.77 -5.65
CA ASN A 22 -3.40 -6.57 -7.09
C ASN A 22 -4.75 -6.35 -7.81
N LYS A 23 -5.80 -7.10 -7.42
CA LYS A 23 -7.16 -6.89 -7.95
C LYS A 23 -7.72 -5.51 -7.59
N ALA A 24 -7.47 -5.03 -6.37
CA ALA A 24 -7.91 -3.70 -5.93
C ALA A 24 -7.19 -2.59 -6.71
N ILE A 25 -5.86 -2.70 -6.87
CA ILE A 25 -5.06 -1.79 -7.70
C ILE A 25 -5.58 -1.75 -9.13
N GLU A 26 -5.87 -2.91 -9.74
CA GLU A 26 -6.42 -2.98 -11.11
C GLU A 26 -7.76 -2.25 -11.21
N ALA A 27 -8.68 -2.55 -10.28
CA ALA A 27 -10.01 -1.95 -10.26
C ALA A 27 -9.93 -0.43 -10.07
N ASP A 28 -9.19 0.04 -9.08
CA ASP A 28 -9.11 1.46 -8.75
C ASP A 28 -8.35 2.26 -9.80
N THR A 29 -7.36 1.65 -10.47
CA THR A 29 -6.74 2.22 -11.67
C THR A 29 -7.76 2.37 -12.79
N ARG A 30 -8.53 1.33 -13.09
CA ARG A 30 -9.52 1.31 -14.17
C ARG A 30 -10.64 2.33 -13.97
N TYR A 31 -11.09 2.50 -12.73
CA TYR A 31 -12.23 3.37 -12.41
C TYR A 31 -11.84 4.78 -11.93
N GLY A 32 -10.54 5.10 -11.93
CA GLY A 32 -10.11 6.45 -11.56
C GLY A 32 -10.19 6.73 -10.05
N MET A 33 -10.24 5.71 -9.19
CA MET A 33 -10.45 5.82 -7.75
C MET A 33 -9.13 6.16 -7.04
N MET A 34 -8.50 7.28 -7.40
CA MET A 34 -7.11 7.63 -7.04
C MET A 34 -6.82 7.56 -5.54
N TRP A 35 -7.72 8.06 -4.69
CA TRP A 35 -7.53 7.98 -3.24
C TRP A 35 -7.47 6.53 -2.74
N HIS A 36 -8.29 5.64 -3.29
CA HIS A 36 -8.25 4.21 -2.95
C HIS A 36 -7.00 3.55 -3.52
N LEU A 37 -6.64 3.86 -4.78
CA LEU A 37 -5.43 3.37 -5.42
C LEU A 37 -4.16 3.69 -4.59
N GLY A 38 -4.03 4.91 -4.09
CA GLY A 38 -2.91 5.29 -3.23
C GLY A 38 -2.87 4.49 -1.92
N ARG A 39 -4.05 4.13 -1.37
CA ARG A 39 -4.13 3.28 -0.17
C ARG A 39 -3.82 1.82 -0.45
N ASP A 40 -4.14 1.31 -1.63
CA ASP A 40 -3.80 -0.05 -2.03
C ASP A 40 -2.29 -0.21 -2.21
N TYR A 41 -1.63 0.78 -2.81
CA TYR A 41 -0.16 0.81 -2.88
C TYR A 41 0.48 0.87 -1.49
N ALA A 42 -0.07 1.67 -0.56
CA ALA A 42 0.42 1.67 0.83
C ALA A 42 0.23 0.31 1.52
N LEU A 43 -0.89 -0.38 1.25
CA LEU A 43 -1.13 -1.72 1.76
C LEU A 43 -0.16 -2.74 1.19
N TYR A 44 0.17 -2.61 -0.10
CA TYR A 44 1.13 -3.47 -0.77
C TYR A 44 2.54 -3.26 -0.20
N ALA A 45 2.92 -2.02 0.12
CA ALA A 45 4.18 -1.73 0.78
C ALA A 45 4.30 -2.44 2.13
N GLU A 46 3.24 -2.41 2.94
CA GLU A 46 3.19 -3.10 4.23
C GLU A 46 3.29 -4.63 4.08
N LEU A 47 2.63 -5.22 3.07
CA LEU A 47 2.78 -6.65 2.78
C LEU A 47 4.24 -7.00 2.42
N ASN A 48 4.90 -6.19 1.59
CA ASN A 48 6.29 -6.42 1.21
C ASN A 48 7.26 -6.25 2.39
N LYS A 49 7.00 -5.32 3.32
CA LYS A 49 7.76 -5.22 4.58
C LYS A 49 7.70 -6.52 5.38
N ARG A 50 6.51 -7.14 5.47
CA ARG A 50 6.34 -8.43 6.16
C ARG A 50 7.05 -9.58 5.46
N LYS A 51 7.09 -9.55 4.13
CA LYS A 51 7.91 -10.48 3.32
C LYS A 51 9.42 -10.18 3.37
N SER A 52 9.85 -9.16 4.12
CA SER A 52 11.23 -8.67 4.15
C SER A 52 11.75 -8.16 2.80
N ASP A 53 10.87 -7.82 1.86
CA ASP A 53 11.22 -7.19 0.58
C ASP A 53 11.18 -5.66 0.73
N GLN A 54 12.26 -5.10 1.28
CA GLN A 54 12.38 -3.66 1.51
C GLN A 54 12.39 -2.84 0.21
N SER A 55 12.95 -3.37 -0.87
CA SER A 55 12.99 -2.67 -2.16
C SER A 55 11.58 -2.43 -2.68
N LYS A 56 10.76 -3.49 -2.70
CA LYS A 56 9.39 -3.41 -3.18
C LYS A 56 8.47 -2.67 -2.22
N ALA A 57 8.78 -2.69 -0.93
CA ALA A 57 8.11 -1.82 0.03
C ALA A 57 8.35 -0.33 -0.28
N LYS A 58 9.60 0.09 -0.51
CA LYS A 58 9.94 1.48 -0.85
C LYS A 58 9.27 1.93 -2.15
N GLU A 59 9.29 1.09 -3.18
CA GLU A 59 8.65 1.37 -4.47
C GLU A 59 7.15 1.63 -4.30
N ASN A 60 6.43 0.70 -3.67
CA ASN A 60 4.99 0.82 -3.49
C ASN A 60 4.62 2.01 -2.59
N LEU A 61 5.40 2.28 -1.53
CA LEU A 61 5.13 3.39 -0.64
C LEU A 61 5.39 4.75 -1.30
N THR A 62 6.40 4.84 -2.16
CA THR A 62 6.66 6.03 -2.99
C THR A 62 5.49 6.31 -3.91
N LYS A 63 4.99 5.27 -4.60
CA LYS A 63 3.83 5.41 -5.48
C LYS A 63 2.55 5.80 -4.74
N ALA A 64 2.35 5.28 -3.53
CA ALA A 64 1.25 5.70 -2.66
C ALA A 64 1.32 7.20 -2.34
N ILE A 65 2.51 7.70 -1.99
CA ILE A 65 2.74 9.11 -1.67
C ILE A 65 2.42 10.01 -2.87
N GLU A 66 2.91 9.66 -4.06
CA GLU A 66 2.67 10.42 -5.31
C GLU A 66 1.17 10.58 -5.58
N ILE A 67 0.42 9.48 -5.57
CA ILE A 67 -1.03 9.49 -5.83
C ILE A 67 -1.79 10.25 -4.76
N LEU A 68 -1.44 10.06 -3.49
CA LEU A 68 -2.14 10.71 -2.38
C LEU A 68 -1.87 12.22 -2.33
N LYS A 69 -0.70 12.65 -2.80
CA LYS A 69 -0.38 14.06 -2.99
C LYS A 69 -1.26 14.70 -4.05
N GLU A 70 -1.50 14.02 -5.18
CA GLU A 70 -2.47 14.49 -6.20
C GLU A 70 -3.90 14.59 -5.66
N CYS A 71 -4.25 13.74 -4.68
CA CYS A 71 -5.55 13.75 -4.01
C CYS A 71 -5.67 14.82 -2.90
N GLY A 72 -4.61 15.57 -2.57
CA GLY A 72 -4.60 16.49 -1.42
C GLY A 72 -4.74 15.80 -0.07
N ALA A 73 -4.32 14.53 0.03
CA ALA A 73 -4.45 13.70 1.22
C ALA A 73 -3.24 13.85 2.15
N ASP A 74 -2.91 15.09 2.52
CA ASP A 74 -1.63 15.48 3.15
C ASP A 74 -1.30 14.70 4.43
N GLY A 75 -2.30 14.42 5.27
CA GLY A 75 -2.08 13.61 6.48
C GLY A 75 -1.62 12.17 6.20
N TRP A 76 -1.98 11.61 5.04
CA TRP A 76 -1.48 10.31 4.61
C TRP A 76 -0.09 10.42 3.96
N VAL A 77 0.16 11.49 3.21
CA VAL A 77 1.48 11.80 2.64
C VAL A 77 2.51 11.89 3.76
N GLU A 78 2.28 12.73 4.76
CA GLU A 78 3.21 12.91 5.89
C GLU A 78 3.47 11.60 6.65
N LYS A 79 2.43 10.77 6.81
CA LYS A 79 2.54 9.47 7.45
C LYS A 79 3.48 8.57 6.66
N TYR A 80 3.27 8.46 5.35
CA TYR A 80 4.01 7.54 4.50
C TYR A 80 5.42 8.03 4.18
N GLU A 81 5.67 9.33 4.13
CA GLU A 81 7.03 9.88 4.05
C GLU A 81 7.86 9.51 5.29
N LYS A 82 7.28 9.61 6.49
CA LYS A 82 7.93 9.18 7.75
C LYS A 82 8.20 7.68 7.74
N GLU A 83 7.23 6.89 7.27
CA GLU A 83 7.39 5.44 7.15
C GLU A 83 8.47 5.07 6.13
N LEU A 84 8.49 5.71 4.96
CA LEU A 84 9.49 5.50 3.92
C LEU A 84 10.91 5.80 4.42
N ALA A 85 11.08 6.90 5.15
CA ALA A 85 12.35 7.26 5.77
C ALA A 85 12.81 6.26 6.84
N ALA A 86 11.89 5.51 7.44
CA ALA A 86 12.20 4.47 8.42
C ALA A 86 12.55 3.11 7.80
N ILE A 87 12.28 2.91 6.50
CA ILE A 87 12.70 1.69 5.79
C ILE A 87 14.19 1.85 5.46
N SER A 88 15.04 1.14 6.21
CA SER A 88 16.50 1.07 5.98
C SER A 88 16.82 0.67 4.54
#